data_AF-A0A4V2PPR9-F1
#
_entry.id   AF-A0A4V2PPR9-F1
#
_cell.length_a   1.000
_cell.length_b   1.000
_cell.length_c   1.000
_cell.angle_alpha   90.00
_cell.angle_beta   90.00
_cell.angle_gamma   90.00
#
_symmetry.space_group_name_H-M   'P 1'
#
loop_
_entity.id
_entity.type
_entity.pdbx_description
1 polymer ?
#
loop_
_entity_poly.entity_id
_entity_poly.type
_entity_poly.pdbx_seq_one_letter_code
_entity_poly.pdbx_strand_id
1 'polypeptide(L)'
;MNTKSNNSLPDAIPAALWPLLGLASFAIRLVLGWTYWGGASRRLIYDQLKLDPSSHAYLANKLVHAAPGAAFDITPIMHWLLHQPTLLHIAIISFTLLELIVGVGLMLGFATRILSIGGMGLAIVLMIIFGWMGTTCLDEWTMAATGFAMAAVTFITGGGWYSLDRVFFGNNANQSAKLAWLTSGPLPLSGRQYVRFSTIMAVISIVFTVGFYGYNFGALVTPLGKRVNNVHPSIALSQGTLQGQTVKVNTYMITGPDTQGVYITHVAIDNGSAQVASYSSADLKQASQLKLTNEFAPYSTCKAVDYAVRCQLGSKATWQFQLPKQTVIDTTKPVKLVMTDVEGKQYQINLKD
;
A
#
# COMPACT_ATOMS: atom_id res chain seq x y z
N MET A 1 48.62 -35.56 20.52
CA MET A 1 48.67 -34.46 19.53
C MET A 1 47.31 -33.76 19.54
N ASN A 2 47.23 -32.59 20.17
CA ASN A 2 46.01 -31.77 20.18
C ASN A 2 45.91 -31.03 18.84
N THR A 3 45.06 -31.50 17.94
CA THR A 3 44.60 -30.72 16.80
C THR A 3 43.70 -29.61 17.31
N LYS A 4 44.29 -28.46 17.65
CA LYS A 4 43.53 -27.21 17.72
C LYS A 4 42.94 -27.00 16.33
N SER A 5 41.66 -27.32 16.17
CA SER A 5 40.86 -26.85 15.05
C SER A 5 40.96 -25.33 15.05
N ASN A 6 41.77 -24.78 14.15
CA ASN A 6 41.76 -23.36 13.88
C ASN A 6 40.41 -23.03 13.26
N ASN A 7 39.45 -22.64 14.11
CA ASN A 7 38.15 -22.10 13.71
C ASN A 7 38.29 -20.69 13.10
N SER A 8 39.31 -20.46 12.26
CA SER A 8 39.45 -19.24 11.48
C SER A 8 38.61 -19.39 10.21
N LEU A 9 37.71 -18.44 9.98
CA LEU A 9 36.94 -18.36 8.72
C LEU A 9 37.91 -18.37 7.52
N PRO A 10 37.60 -19.09 6.44
CA PRO A 10 38.46 -19.15 5.28
C PRO A 10 38.58 -17.78 4.60
N ASP A 11 39.75 -17.50 4.01
CA ASP A 11 40.02 -16.24 3.32
C ASP A 11 39.10 -16.04 2.10
N ALA A 12 38.61 -17.11 1.48
CA ALA A 12 37.57 -17.09 0.46
C ALA A 12 36.60 -18.26 0.66
N ILE A 13 35.31 -18.05 0.37
CA ILE A 13 34.32 -19.12 0.44
C ILE A 13 34.54 -20.06 -0.75
N PRO A 14 34.76 -21.38 -0.54
CA PRO A 14 34.93 -22.34 -1.62
C PRO A 14 33.79 -22.26 -2.65
N ALA A 15 34.14 -22.26 -3.94
CA ALA A 15 33.18 -22.20 -5.05
C ALA A 15 32.10 -23.29 -4.97
N ALA A 16 32.45 -24.47 -4.43
CA ALA A 16 31.53 -25.60 -4.25
C ALA A 16 30.42 -25.36 -3.21
N LEU A 17 30.60 -24.41 -2.27
CA LEU A 17 29.58 -24.12 -1.25
C LEU A 17 28.43 -23.26 -1.80
N TRP A 18 28.67 -22.44 -2.83
CA TRP A 18 27.64 -21.53 -3.37
C TRP A 18 26.41 -22.26 -3.92
N PRO A 19 26.54 -23.35 -4.71
CA PRO A 19 25.39 -24.14 -5.09
C PRO A 19 24.61 -24.74 -3.91
N LEU A 20 25.29 -25.13 -2.84
CA LEU A 20 24.66 -25.70 -1.64
C LEU A 20 23.89 -24.63 -0.85
N LEU A 21 24.46 -23.42 -0.72
CA LEU A 21 23.78 -22.29 -0.08
C LEU A 21 22.50 -21.91 -0.84
N GLY A 22 22.57 -21.80 -2.17
CA GLY A 22 21.39 -21.52 -2.97
C GLY A 22 20.36 -22.67 -2.97
N LEU A 23 20.82 -23.93 -2.81
CA LEU A 23 19.93 -25.08 -2.62
C LEU A 23 19.22 -25.03 -1.26
N ALA A 24 19.92 -24.62 -0.20
CA ALA A 24 19.33 -24.44 1.13
C ALA A 24 18.23 -23.38 1.14
N SER A 25 18.35 -22.34 0.30
CA SER A 25 17.29 -21.32 0.11
C SER A 25 16.34 -21.60 -1.06
N PHE A 26 16.36 -22.81 -1.64
CA PHE A 26 15.61 -23.09 -2.88
C PHE A 26 14.10 -22.90 -2.71
N ALA A 27 13.53 -23.42 -1.62
CA ALA A 27 12.11 -23.24 -1.30
C ALA A 27 11.75 -21.76 -1.13
N ILE A 28 12.61 -20.98 -0.46
CA ILE A 28 12.44 -19.53 -0.30
C ILE A 28 12.38 -18.84 -1.66
N ARG A 29 13.33 -19.15 -2.55
CA ARG A 29 13.39 -18.58 -3.89
C ARG A 29 12.13 -18.88 -4.70
N LEU A 30 11.66 -20.13 -4.67
CA LEU A 30 10.44 -20.54 -5.39
C LEU A 30 9.20 -19.83 -4.85
N VAL A 31 9.01 -19.80 -3.53
CA VAL A 31 7.82 -19.17 -2.91
C VAL A 31 7.83 -17.65 -3.10
N LEU A 32 8.99 -17.01 -2.98
CA LEU A 32 9.14 -15.59 -3.26
C LEU A 32 8.82 -15.28 -4.73
N GLY A 33 9.39 -16.05 -5.65
CA GLY A 33 9.10 -15.91 -7.08
C GLY A 33 7.62 -16.14 -7.40
N TRP A 34 7.01 -17.15 -6.82
CA TRP A 34 5.57 -17.42 -6.94
C TRP A 34 4.72 -16.26 -6.42
N THR A 35 5.10 -15.63 -5.30
CA THR A 35 4.34 -14.53 -4.72
C THR A 35 4.25 -13.35 -5.68
N TYR A 36 5.38 -12.93 -6.28
CA TYR A 36 5.37 -11.85 -7.27
C TYR A 36 4.71 -12.26 -8.58
N TRP A 37 4.98 -13.47 -9.07
CA TRP A 37 4.31 -13.99 -10.27
C TRP A 37 2.80 -14.10 -10.07
N GLY A 38 2.34 -14.52 -8.89
CA GLY A 38 0.93 -14.60 -8.52
C GLY A 38 0.26 -13.23 -8.52
N GLY A 39 0.97 -12.21 -8.02
CA GLY A 39 0.53 -10.80 -8.11
C GLY A 39 0.31 -10.35 -9.55
N ALA A 40 1.28 -10.61 -10.42
CA ALA A 40 1.23 -10.21 -11.83
C ALA A 40 0.23 -11.02 -12.66
N SER A 41 0.28 -12.36 -12.56
CA SER A 41 -0.62 -13.28 -13.28
C SER A 41 -2.08 -13.07 -12.91
N ARG A 42 -2.38 -12.71 -11.66
CA ARG A 42 -3.73 -12.32 -11.26
C ARG A 42 -4.24 -11.14 -12.07
N ARG A 43 -3.38 -10.18 -12.43
CA ARG A 43 -3.77 -8.98 -13.20
C ARG A 43 -3.71 -9.21 -14.71
N LEU A 44 -2.80 -10.05 -15.19
CA LEU A 44 -2.55 -10.27 -16.62
C LEU A 44 -3.38 -11.42 -17.22
N ILE A 45 -3.72 -12.43 -16.40
CA ILE A 45 -4.30 -13.69 -16.86
C ILE A 45 -5.65 -13.94 -16.19
N TYR A 46 -5.72 -13.94 -14.86
CA TYR A 46 -6.89 -14.46 -14.14
C TYR A 46 -8.00 -13.43 -13.89
N ASP A 47 -7.65 -12.15 -13.75
CA ASP A 47 -8.58 -11.06 -13.41
C ASP A 47 -8.13 -9.76 -14.10
N GLN A 48 -8.29 -9.75 -15.42
CA GLN A 48 -7.83 -8.68 -16.32
C GLN A 48 -8.53 -7.33 -16.04
N LEU A 49 -9.71 -7.37 -15.40
CA LEU A 49 -10.45 -6.19 -14.96
C LEU A 49 -9.64 -5.33 -13.97
N LYS A 50 -8.61 -5.87 -13.34
CA LYS A 50 -7.70 -5.11 -12.47
C LYS A 50 -6.79 -4.15 -13.22
N LEU A 51 -6.61 -4.32 -14.52
CA LEU A 51 -5.83 -3.43 -15.38
C LEU A 51 -6.70 -2.52 -16.24
N ASP A 52 -8.02 -2.72 -16.29
CA ASP A 52 -8.93 -1.90 -17.06
C ASP A 52 -9.31 -0.61 -16.30
N PRO A 53 -8.92 0.60 -16.76
CA PRO A 53 -9.25 1.86 -16.09
C PRO A 53 -10.75 2.15 -15.96
N SER A 54 -11.58 1.53 -16.79
CA SER A 54 -13.04 1.68 -16.76
C SER A 54 -13.73 0.73 -15.77
N SER A 55 -13.00 -0.25 -15.26
CA SER A 55 -13.55 -1.28 -14.38
C SER A 55 -13.57 -0.85 -12.91
N HIS A 56 -14.61 -1.26 -12.20
CA HIS A 56 -14.71 -1.14 -10.74
C HIS A 56 -13.61 -1.92 -9.99
N ALA A 57 -13.02 -2.93 -10.64
CA ALA A 57 -11.94 -3.75 -10.08
C ALA A 57 -10.55 -3.15 -10.34
N TYR A 58 -10.46 -2.01 -11.03
CA TYR A 58 -9.19 -1.40 -11.42
C TYR A 58 -8.29 -1.14 -10.21
N LEU A 59 -6.99 -1.44 -10.37
CA LEU A 59 -6.02 -1.37 -9.27
C LEU A 59 -5.88 0.02 -8.65
N ALA A 60 -6.19 1.10 -9.40
CA ALA A 60 -6.18 2.46 -8.85
C ALA A 60 -7.08 2.62 -7.62
N ASN A 61 -8.17 1.86 -7.51
CA ASN A 61 -9.03 1.88 -6.31
C ASN A 61 -8.22 1.53 -5.05
N LYS A 62 -7.34 0.53 -5.13
CA LYS A 62 -6.45 0.17 -4.01
C LYS A 62 -5.45 1.28 -3.69
N LEU A 63 -4.94 1.99 -4.70
CA LEU A 63 -4.03 3.12 -4.47
C LEU A 63 -4.74 4.29 -3.77
N VAL A 64 -6.00 4.56 -4.10
CA VAL A 64 -6.81 5.54 -3.35
C VAL A 64 -7.00 5.08 -1.92
N HIS A 65 -7.36 3.81 -1.69
CA HIS A 65 -7.57 3.25 -0.35
C HIS A 65 -6.31 3.34 0.52
N ALA A 66 -5.13 3.20 -0.07
CA ALA A 66 -3.85 3.24 0.65
C ALA A 66 -3.36 4.65 0.99
N ALA A 67 -3.80 5.67 0.23
CA ALA A 67 -3.32 7.04 0.35
C ALA A 67 -3.41 7.67 1.76
N PRO A 68 -4.49 7.46 2.57
CA PRO A 68 -4.61 8.07 3.88
C PRO A 68 -3.53 7.67 4.89
N GLY A 69 -3.00 6.45 4.79
CA GLY A 69 -2.03 5.92 5.76
C GLY A 69 -0.68 5.56 5.17
N ALA A 70 -0.38 6.00 3.94
CA ALA A 70 0.94 5.82 3.36
C ALA A 70 2.04 6.37 4.29
N ALA A 71 3.15 5.65 4.39
CA ALA A 71 4.26 6.00 5.27
C ALA A 71 4.97 7.28 4.81
N PHE A 72 5.60 7.98 5.75
CA PHE A 72 6.39 9.20 5.50
C PHE A 72 5.62 10.36 4.86
N ASP A 73 4.30 10.40 5.05
CA ASP A 73 3.43 11.47 4.55
C ASP A 73 3.55 11.69 3.03
N ILE A 74 3.72 10.60 2.26
CA ILE A 74 3.75 10.65 0.80
C ILE A 74 2.36 10.82 0.17
N THR A 75 1.32 11.01 0.98
CA THR A 75 -0.07 11.20 0.56
C THR A 75 -0.23 12.28 -0.52
N PRO A 76 0.46 13.45 -0.47
CA PRO A 76 0.39 14.44 -1.56
C PRO A 76 0.92 13.92 -2.90
N ILE A 77 1.99 13.11 -2.88
CA ILE A 77 2.56 12.48 -4.08
C ILE A 77 1.55 11.47 -4.66
N MET A 78 0.91 10.68 -3.79
CA MET A 78 -0.13 9.74 -4.21
C MET A 78 -1.34 10.46 -4.82
N HIS A 79 -1.82 11.53 -4.18
CA HIS A 79 -2.89 12.36 -4.73
C HIS A 79 -2.48 12.94 -6.08
N TRP A 80 -1.28 13.48 -6.23
CA TRP A 80 -0.79 13.99 -7.50
C TRP A 80 -0.81 12.90 -8.59
N LEU A 81 -0.32 11.69 -8.29
CA LEU A 81 -0.35 10.57 -9.24
C LEU A 81 -1.80 10.17 -9.61
N LEU A 82 -2.72 10.16 -8.64
CA LEU A 82 -4.14 9.84 -8.87
C LEU A 82 -4.84 10.85 -9.79
N HIS A 83 -4.39 12.11 -9.81
CA HIS A 83 -4.85 13.13 -10.75
C HIS A 83 -4.26 12.99 -12.16
N GLN A 84 -3.33 12.06 -12.38
CA GLN A 84 -2.67 11.83 -13.68
C GLN A 84 -3.03 10.44 -14.24
N PRO A 85 -4.21 10.25 -14.87
CA PRO A 85 -4.70 8.92 -15.26
C PRO A 85 -3.73 8.14 -16.16
N THR A 86 -3.11 8.81 -17.13
CA THR A 86 -2.14 8.18 -18.05
C THR A 86 -0.90 7.70 -17.30
N LEU A 87 -0.32 8.54 -16.44
CA LEU A 87 0.88 8.20 -15.68
C LEU A 87 0.57 7.09 -14.65
N LEU A 88 -0.57 7.18 -13.98
CA LEU A 88 -1.06 6.16 -13.05
C LEU A 88 -1.19 4.79 -13.74
N HIS A 89 -1.77 4.75 -14.94
CA HIS A 89 -1.92 3.51 -15.71
C HIS A 89 -0.56 2.93 -16.13
N ILE A 90 0.36 3.77 -16.62
CA ILE A 90 1.73 3.38 -16.94
C ILE A 90 2.42 2.82 -15.69
N ALA A 91 2.27 3.45 -14.53
CA ALA A 91 2.86 2.99 -13.28
C ALA A 91 2.30 1.62 -12.86
N ILE A 92 0.98 1.42 -12.96
CA ILE A 92 0.32 0.14 -12.65
C ILE A 92 0.82 -0.98 -13.57
N ILE A 93 0.92 -0.74 -14.88
CA ILE A 93 1.46 -1.71 -15.84
C ILE A 93 2.93 -2.00 -15.54
N SER A 94 3.74 -0.96 -15.35
CA SER A 94 5.18 -1.10 -15.08
C SER A 94 5.44 -1.90 -13.80
N PHE A 95 4.69 -1.63 -12.73
CA PHE A 95 4.79 -2.38 -11.48
C PHE A 95 4.38 -3.85 -11.67
N THR A 96 3.32 -4.10 -12.44
CA THR A 96 2.84 -5.46 -12.77
C THR A 96 3.87 -6.23 -13.60
N LEU A 97 4.53 -5.59 -14.57
CA LEU A 97 5.60 -6.19 -15.36
C LEU A 97 6.85 -6.46 -14.51
N LEU A 98 7.20 -5.56 -13.59
CA LEU A 98 8.30 -5.77 -12.67
C LEU A 98 8.05 -6.98 -11.75
N GLU A 99 6.84 -7.09 -11.18
CA GLU A 99 6.42 -8.27 -10.42
C GLU A 99 6.51 -9.55 -11.26
N LEU A 100 6.11 -9.51 -12.54
CA LEU A 100 6.20 -10.65 -13.44
C LEU A 100 7.65 -11.08 -13.67
N ILE A 101 8.53 -10.13 -14.01
CA ILE A 101 9.94 -10.38 -14.31
C ILE A 101 10.65 -10.92 -13.06
N VAL A 102 10.48 -10.28 -11.92
CA VAL A 102 11.04 -10.74 -10.64
C VAL A 102 10.50 -12.12 -10.30
N GLY A 103 9.18 -12.32 -10.41
CA GLY A 103 8.52 -13.57 -10.06
C GLY A 103 9.02 -14.76 -10.88
N VAL A 104 8.91 -14.67 -12.21
CA VAL A 104 9.37 -15.73 -13.12
C VAL A 104 10.87 -15.94 -13.01
N GLY A 105 11.66 -14.85 -13.03
CA GLY A 105 13.10 -14.96 -13.01
C GLY A 105 13.62 -15.56 -11.70
N LEU A 106 13.02 -15.25 -10.54
CA LEU A 106 13.35 -15.92 -9.29
C LEU A 106 12.94 -17.40 -9.29
N MET A 107 11.77 -17.77 -9.81
CA MET A 107 11.37 -19.19 -9.91
C MET A 107 12.36 -19.99 -10.78
N LEU A 108 12.78 -19.43 -11.91
CA LEU A 108 13.77 -20.06 -12.80
C LEU A 108 15.21 -19.95 -12.29
N GLY A 109 15.49 -19.02 -11.39
CA GLY A 109 16.84 -18.74 -10.89
C GLY A 109 17.71 -18.07 -11.95
N PHE A 110 17.12 -17.13 -12.70
CA PHE A 110 17.80 -16.30 -13.69
C PHE A 110 18.06 -14.92 -13.13
N ALA A 111 19.29 -14.42 -13.26
CA ALA A 111 19.76 -13.17 -12.71
C ALA A 111 19.36 -13.04 -11.22
N THR A 112 19.57 -14.11 -10.45
CA THR A 112 18.90 -14.32 -9.15
C THR A 112 19.16 -13.17 -8.17
N ARG A 113 20.39 -12.63 -8.15
CA ARG A 113 20.75 -11.56 -7.22
C ARG A 113 20.16 -10.21 -7.60
N ILE A 114 20.22 -9.82 -8.87
CA ILE A 114 19.61 -8.56 -9.30
C ILE A 114 18.07 -8.60 -9.16
N LEU A 115 17.44 -9.74 -9.44
CA LEU A 115 16.00 -9.90 -9.23
C LEU A 115 15.63 -9.98 -7.75
N SER A 116 16.52 -10.47 -6.88
CA SER A 116 16.34 -10.37 -5.43
C SER A 116 16.38 -8.92 -4.96
N ILE A 117 17.23 -8.06 -5.55
CA ILE A 117 17.19 -6.61 -5.31
C ILE A 117 15.85 -6.04 -5.79
N GLY A 118 15.36 -6.45 -6.96
CA GLY A 118 14.02 -6.11 -7.45
C GLY A 118 12.93 -6.49 -6.45
N GLY A 119 12.97 -7.71 -5.89
CA GLY A 119 12.07 -8.18 -4.85
C GLY A 119 12.14 -7.34 -3.57
N MET A 120 13.33 -7.04 -3.07
CA MET A 120 13.51 -6.12 -1.93
C MET A 120 12.89 -4.74 -2.21
N GLY A 121 13.10 -4.19 -3.42
CA GLY A 121 12.50 -2.92 -3.84
C GLY A 121 10.97 -2.97 -3.88
N LEU A 122 10.38 -4.02 -4.46
CA LEU A 122 8.94 -4.25 -4.47
C LEU A 122 8.38 -4.34 -3.03
N ALA A 123 9.07 -5.06 -2.14
CA ALA A 123 8.69 -5.17 -0.74
C ALA A 123 8.74 -3.83 0.01
N ILE A 124 9.76 -3.00 -0.25
CA ILE A 124 9.86 -1.64 0.32
C ILE A 124 8.69 -0.77 -0.15
N VAL A 125 8.43 -0.73 -1.46
CA VAL A 125 7.32 0.07 -2.01
C VAL A 125 5.98 -0.39 -1.43
N LEU A 126 5.77 -1.70 -1.33
CA LEU A 126 4.57 -2.26 -0.73
C LEU A 126 4.42 -1.87 0.73
N MET A 127 5.49 -1.95 1.52
CA MET A 127 5.47 -1.54 2.93
C MET A 127 5.11 -0.06 3.10
N ILE A 128 5.70 0.81 2.27
CA ILE A 128 5.49 2.26 2.34
C ILE A 128 4.04 2.61 2.01
N ILE A 129 3.47 2.02 0.97
CA ILE A 129 2.12 2.38 0.49
C ILE A 129 1.04 1.65 1.31
N PHE A 130 1.19 0.34 1.46
CA PHE A 130 0.13 -0.54 1.96
C PHE A 130 0.41 -1.11 3.36
N GLY A 131 1.59 -0.94 3.94
CA GLY A 131 1.96 -1.64 5.19
C GLY A 131 1.13 -1.27 6.44
N TRP A 132 0.26 -0.27 6.36
CA TRP A 132 -0.68 0.09 7.42
C TRP A 132 -2.07 -0.59 7.25
N MET A 133 -2.35 -1.11 6.05
CA MET A 133 -3.59 -1.80 5.71
C MET A 133 -3.59 -3.21 6.33
N GLY A 134 -4.78 -3.83 6.36
CA GLY A 134 -5.02 -5.11 7.06
C GLY A 134 -5.96 -4.96 8.26
N THR A 135 -7.25 -5.13 8.00
CA THR A 135 -8.34 -4.98 9.01
C THR A 135 -8.32 -6.09 10.05
N THR A 136 -7.91 -7.29 9.64
CA THR A 136 -7.97 -8.54 10.40
C THR A 136 -6.57 -9.13 10.56
N CYS A 137 -6.02 -9.65 9.47
CA CYS A 137 -4.62 -10.04 9.37
C CYS A 137 -3.80 -8.82 8.94
N LEU A 138 -2.59 -8.67 9.46
CA LEU A 138 -1.62 -7.67 8.99
C LEU A 138 -1.02 -8.12 7.65
N ASP A 139 -1.87 -8.40 6.68
CA ASP A 139 -1.55 -9.06 5.42
C ASP A 139 -0.53 -8.29 4.59
N GLU A 140 -0.74 -7.00 4.34
CA GLU A 140 0.21 -6.21 3.53
C GLU A 140 1.55 -5.98 4.24
N TRP A 141 1.54 -5.68 5.54
CA TRP A 141 2.77 -5.59 6.33
C TRP A 141 3.53 -6.92 6.35
N THR A 142 2.83 -8.04 6.61
CA THR A 142 3.44 -9.37 6.70
C THR A 142 4.08 -9.73 5.37
N MET A 143 3.35 -9.55 4.27
CA MET A 143 3.84 -9.85 2.92
C MET A 143 5.08 -9.02 2.57
N ALA A 144 5.10 -7.72 2.89
CA ALA A 144 6.27 -6.89 2.66
C ALA A 144 7.45 -7.29 3.55
N ALA A 145 7.23 -7.52 4.85
CA ALA A 145 8.27 -7.89 5.80
C ALA A 145 8.94 -9.23 5.42
N THR A 146 8.12 -10.27 5.19
CA THR A 146 8.64 -11.58 4.79
C THR A 146 9.24 -11.54 3.39
N GLY A 147 8.62 -10.83 2.45
CA GLY A 147 9.14 -10.66 1.10
C GLY A 147 10.53 -10.03 1.09
N PHE A 148 10.74 -8.98 1.89
CA PHE A 148 12.06 -8.35 2.03
C PHE A 148 13.10 -9.32 2.60
N ALA A 149 12.78 -10.03 3.69
CA ALA A 149 13.71 -10.97 4.32
C ALA A 149 14.06 -12.15 3.40
N MET A 150 13.06 -12.71 2.71
CA MET A 150 13.25 -13.79 1.74
C MET A 150 14.11 -13.35 0.56
N ALA A 151 13.89 -12.13 0.06
CA ALA A 151 14.68 -11.56 -1.02
C ALA A 151 16.13 -11.28 -0.56
N ALA A 152 16.33 -10.77 0.65
CA ALA A 152 17.65 -10.57 1.25
C ALA A 152 18.43 -11.89 1.37
N VAL A 153 17.79 -12.96 1.85
CA VAL A 153 18.40 -14.29 1.92
C VAL A 153 18.77 -14.78 0.52
N THR A 154 17.83 -14.70 -0.44
CA THR A 154 18.05 -15.16 -1.83
C THR A 154 19.17 -14.37 -2.52
N PHE A 155 19.32 -13.09 -2.21
CA PHE A 155 20.42 -12.26 -2.69
C PHE A 155 21.78 -12.73 -2.16
N ILE A 156 21.84 -13.08 -0.87
CA ILE A 156 23.05 -13.57 -0.23
C ILE A 156 23.45 -14.97 -0.74
N THR A 157 22.48 -15.87 -0.90
CA THR A 157 22.73 -17.29 -1.22
C THR A 157 22.81 -17.58 -2.71
N GLY A 158 22.11 -16.80 -3.55
CA GLY A 158 21.98 -17.06 -4.98
C GLY A 158 21.00 -18.19 -5.32
N GLY A 159 20.99 -18.61 -6.58
CA GLY A 159 19.99 -19.51 -7.17
C GLY A 159 20.22 -21.01 -6.94
N GLY A 160 21.44 -21.41 -6.58
CA GLY A 160 21.78 -22.80 -6.22
C GLY A 160 21.85 -23.78 -7.40
N TRP A 161 21.72 -25.07 -7.08
CA TRP A 161 21.79 -26.17 -8.06
C TRP A 161 20.73 -26.09 -9.16
N TYR A 162 19.49 -25.73 -8.80
CA TYR A 162 18.35 -25.69 -9.73
C TYR A 162 18.11 -24.28 -10.30
N SER A 163 19.16 -23.63 -10.80
CA SER A 163 19.07 -22.25 -11.34
C SER A 163 19.57 -22.16 -12.77
N LEU A 164 18.87 -21.35 -13.59
CA LEU A 164 19.34 -21.00 -14.93
C LEU A 164 20.66 -20.23 -14.91
N ASP A 165 20.92 -19.44 -13.86
CA ASP A 165 22.22 -18.80 -13.66
C ASP A 165 23.38 -19.81 -13.71
N ARG A 166 23.19 -20.96 -13.09
CA ARG A 166 24.19 -22.03 -13.14
C ARG A 166 24.28 -22.68 -14.50
N VAL A 167 23.14 -22.92 -15.17
CA VAL A 167 23.12 -23.54 -16.51
C VAL A 167 23.87 -22.67 -17.53
N PHE A 168 23.63 -21.35 -17.50
CA PHE A 168 24.23 -20.43 -18.47
C PHE A 168 25.65 -19.99 -18.12
N PHE A 169 25.96 -19.78 -16.84
CA PHE A 169 27.23 -19.18 -16.43
C PHE A 169 28.16 -20.15 -15.66
N GLY A 170 27.73 -21.39 -15.45
CA GLY A 170 28.47 -22.42 -14.71
C GLY A 170 28.68 -22.06 -13.23
N ASN A 171 29.40 -22.92 -12.52
CA ASN A 171 29.92 -22.62 -11.17
C ASN A 171 31.41 -22.26 -11.23
N ASN A 172 31.79 -21.47 -12.25
CA ASN A 172 33.19 -21.17 -12.50
C ASN A 172 33.72 -20.19 -11.45
N ALA A 173 34.78 -20.60 -10.75
CA ALA A 173 35.53 -19.72 -9.84
C ALA A 173 36.09 -18.48 -10.54
N ASN A 174 36.22 -18.52 -11.87
CA ASN A 174 36.71 -17.43 -12.72
C ASN A 174 35.60 -16.50 -13.25
N GLN A 175 34.37 -16.58 -12.71
CA GLN A 175 33.35 -15.58 -13.05
C GLN A 175 33.80 -14.18 -12.64
N SER A 176 33.48 -13.19 -13.48
CA SER A 176 33.76 -11.79 -13.15
C SER A 176 32.96 -11.37 -11.91
N ALA A 177 33.59 -10.53 -11.06
CA ALA A 177 32.95 -9.97 -9.87
C ALA A 177 31.59 -9.32 -10.17
N LYS A 178 31.47 -8.62 -11.31
CA LYS A 178 30.23 -7.98 -11.75
C LYS A 178 29.13 -9.02 -12.04
N LEU A 179 29.47 -10.08 -12.77
CA LEU A 179 28.53 -11.15 -13.10
C LEU A 179 28.09 -11.91 -11.85
N ALA A 180 28.99 -12.11 -10.88
CA ALA A 180 28.65 -12.70 -9.59
C ALA A 180 27.59 -11.86 -8.86
N TRP A 181 27.70 -10.53 -8.83
CA TRP A 181 26.68 -9.67 -8.19
C TRP A 181 25.33 -9.66 -8.90
N LEU A 182 25.28 -9.99 -10.19
CA LEU A 182 24.03 -10.05 -10.97
C LEU A 182 23.36 -11.43 -10.90
N THR A 183 24.16 -12.49 -10.88
CA THR A 183 23.70 -13.89 -11.00
C THR A 183 23.99 -14.67 -9.72
N SER A 184 24.26 -15.98 -9.79
CA SER A 184 24.39 -16.88 -8.64
C SER A 184 25.82 -17.36 -8.36
N GLY A 185 26.84 -16.80 -9.02
CA GLY A 185 28.24 -17.22 -8.86
C GLY A 185 28.88 -16.89 -7.51
N PRO A 186 30.15 -17.27 -7.28
CA PRO A 186 30.87 -16.96 -6.05
C PRO A 186 30.99 -15.45 -5.84
N LEU A 187 30.49 -14.93 -4.71
CA LEU A 187 30.69 -13.50 -4.42
C LEU A 187 32.18 -13.22 -4.17
N PRO A 188 32.71 -12.10 -4.67
CA PRO A 188 34.12 -11.70 -4.49
C PRO A 188 34.35 -11.14 -3.07
N LEU A 189 33.98 -11.92 -2.05
CA LEU A 189 34.08 -11.57 -0.63
C LEU A 189 34.86 -12.65 0.12
N SER A 190 35.72 -12.23 1.04
CA SER A 190 36.32 -13.14 2.01
C SER A 190 35.27 -13.74 2.94
N GLY A 191 35.57 -14.86 3.60
CA GLY A 191 34.64 -15.48 4.56
C GLY A 191 34.19 -14.50 5.66
N ARG A 192 35.11 -13.68 6.18
CA ARG A 192 34.79 -12.65 7.17
C ARG A 192 33.90 -11.53 6.61
N GLN A 193 34.13 -11.10 5.37
CA GLN A 193 33.29 -10.09 4.72
C GLN A 193 31.90 -10.64 4.44
N TYR A 194 31.77 -11.89 4.00
CA TYR A 194 30.48 -12.53 3.76
C TYR A 194 29.65 -12.67 5.03
N VAL A 195 30.26 -13.10 6.14
CA VAL A 195 29.58 -13.17 7.45
C VAL A 195 29.10 -11.79 7.88
N ARG A 196 29.96 -10.76 7.79
CA ARG A 196 29.58 -9.37 8.10
C ARG A 196 28.44 -8.89 7.23
N PHE A 197 28.52 -9.10 5.92
CA PHE A 197 27.51 -8.70 4.95
C PHE A 197 26.16 -9.38 5.22
N SER A 198 26.16 -10.69 5.46
CA SER A 198 24.96 -11.46 5.78
C SER A 198 24.34 -11.00 7.10
N THR A 199 25.17 -10.69 8.10
CA THR A 199 24.72 -10.16 9.39
C THR A 199 24.09 -8.78 9.21
N ILE A 200 24.69 -7.89 8.43
CA ILE A 200 24.12 -6.57 8.13
C ILE A 200 22.77 -6.71 7.46
N MET A 201 22.62 -7.59 6.46
CA MET A 201 21.34 -7.81 5.81
C MET A 201 20.27 -8.40 6.74
N ALA A 202 20.65 -9.28 7.67
CA ALA A 202 19.75 -9.77 8.70
C ALA A 202 19.30 -8.64 9.63
N VAL A 203 20.22 -7.78 10.07
CA VAL A 203 19.93 -6.60 10.89
C VAL A 203 19.00 -5.62 10.14
N ILE A 204 19.26 -5.33 8.86
CA ILE A 204 18.39 -4.49 8.05
C ILE A 204 17.00 -5.11 7.93
N SER A 205 16.90 -6.43 7.70
CA SER A 205 15.61 -7.12 7.56
C SER A 205 14.78 -7.07 8.85
N ILE A 206 15.41 -7.27 10.01
CA ILE A 206 14.70 -7.16 11.29
C ILE A 206 14.35 -5.71 11.64
N VAL A 207 15.23 -4.74 11.37
CA VAL A 207 14.94 -3.32 11.56
C VAL A 207 13.80 -2.87 10.64
N PHE A 208 13.78 -3.31 9.39
CA PHE A 208 12.68 -3.06 8.46
C PHE A 208 11.37 -3.64 9.01
N THR A 209 11.36 -4.92 9.39
CA THR A 209 10.17 -5.60 9.91
C THR A 209 9.65 -4.94 11.19
N VAL A 210 10.48 -4.92 12.23
CA VAL A 210 10.15 -4.43 13.56
C VAL A 210 9.89 -2.93 13.52
N GLY A 211 10.73 -2.16 12.82
CA GLY A 211 10.58 -0.71 12.68
C GLY A 211 9.24 -0.31 12.05
N PHE A 212 8.85 -0.95 10.94
CA PHE A 212 7.53 -0.69 10.34
C PHE A 212 6.38 -1.22 11.20
N TYR A 213 6.58 -2.30 11.96
CA TYR A 213 5.59 -2.78 12.92
C TYR A 213 5.32 -1.73 14.01
N GLY A 214 6.37 -1.17 14.61
CA GLY A 214 6.24 -0.08 15.58
C GLY A 214 5.68 1.20 14.97
N TYR A 215 6.10 1.54 13.75
CA TYR A 215 5.63 2.75 13.06
C TYR A 215 4.14 2.69 12.66
N ASN A 216 3.64 1.52 12.28
CA ASN A 216 2.24 1.35 11.88
C ASN A 216 1.32 0.98 13.07
N PHE A 217 1.85 0.26 14.08
CA PHE A 217 1.03 -0.38 15.13
C PHE A 217 1.48 -0.10 16.58
N GLY A 218 2.49 0.73 16.81
CA GLY A 218 2.93 1.18 18.14
C GLY A 218 3.50 0.11 19.08
N ALA A 219 3.30 -1.17 18.77
CA ALA A 219 3.46 -2.33 19.65
C ALA A 219 4.92 -2.77 19.92
N LEU A 220 5.89 -1.85 19.86
CA LEU A 220 7.29 -2.12 20.25
C LEU A 220 7.60 -1.63 21.66
N VAL A 221 7.23 -0.38 21.93
CA VAL A 221 7.52 0.32 23.20
C VAL A 221 6.24 0.82 23.84
N THR A 222 5.19 1.07 23.03
CA THR A 222 3.85 1.43 23.51
C THR A 222 2.90 0.23 23.38
N PRO A 223 1.78 0.21 24.10
CA PRO A 223 0.71 -0.77 23.85
C PRO A 223 0.29 -0.80 22.38
N LEU A 224 -0.31 -1.90 21.96
CA LEU A 224 -0.84 -2.04 20.59
C LEU A 224 -1.77 -0.87 20.26
N GLY A 225 -1.41 -0.09 19.24
CA GLY A 225 -2.15 1.08 18.81
C GLY A 225 -1.88 1.37 17.35
N LYS A 226 -2.92 1.46 16.52
CA LYS A 226 -2.74 1.70 15.08
C LYS A 226 -2.48 3.17 14.81
N ARG A 227 -1.42 3.51 14.06
CA ARG A 227 -1.14 4.90 13.63
C ARG A 227 -2.33 5.46 12.85
N VAL A 228 -2.88 4.65 11.97
CA VAL A 228 -4.11 4.94 11.23
C VAL A 228 -5.11 3.85 11.55
N ASN A 229 -6.31 4.24 11.96
CA ASN A 229 -7.37 3.29 12.24
C ASN A 229 -7.83 2.66 10.92
N ASN A 230 -7.56 1.38 10.73
CA ASN A 230 -8.00 0.64 9.55
C ASN A 230 -9.27 -0.19 9.83
N VAL A 231 -9.89 -0.05 11.01
CA VAL A 231 -11.09 -0.82 11.41
C VAL A 231 -12.35 0.04 11.37
N HIS A 232 -12.30 1.24 11.97
CA HIS A 232 -13.47 2.10 12.11
C HIS A 232 -13.48 3.21 11.04
N PRO A 233 -14.49 3.24 10.16
CA PRO A 233 -14.68 4.29 9.18
C PRO A 233 -14.74 5.69 9.82
N SER A 234 -14.09 6.67 9.20
CA SER A 234 -14.21 8.08 9.59
C SER A 234 -13.96 8.99 8.40
N ILE A 235 -14.72 10.09 8.35
CA ILE A 235 -14.49 11.18 7.41
C ILE A 235 -13.90 12.40 8.13
N ALA A 236 -13.06 13.14 7.42
CA ALA A 236 -12.65 14.49 7.74
C ALA A 236 -13.44 15.48 6.88
N LEU A 237 -13.98 16.53 7.49
CA LEU A 237 -14.63 17.63 6.80
C LEU A 237 -13.66 18.79 6.61
N SER A 238 -13.71 19.45 5.47
CA SER A 238 -12.89 20.63 5.18
C SER A 238 -13.58 21.59 4.23
N GLN A 239 -13.09 22.84 4.20
CA GLN A 239 -13.55 23.89 3.26
C GLN A 239 -15.09 24.06 3.23
N GLY A 240 -15.72 24.06 4.41
CA GLY A 240 -17.15 24.35 4.55
C GLY A 240 -17.46 25.81 4.25
N THR A 241 -18.22 26.08 3.19
CA THR A 241 -18.61 27.44 2.79
C THR A 241 -20.11 27.54 2.53
N LEU A 242 -20.69 28.69 2.83
CA LEU A 242 -22.08 29.04 2.55
C LEU A 242 -22.08 30.27 1.63
N GLN A 243 -22.44 30.09 0.36
CA GLN A 243 -22.54 31.17 -0.61
C GLN A 243 -23.99 31.31 -1.07
N GLY A 244 -24.68 32.33 -0.56
CA GLY A 244 -26.11 32.54 -0.79
C GLY A 244 -26.94 31.36 -0.27
N GLN A 245 -27.53 30.58 -1.19
CA GLN A 245 -28.32 29.39 -0.86
C GLN A 245 -27.58 28.08 -1.11
N THR A 246 -26.29 28.13 -1.44
CA THR A 246 -25.48 26.95 -1.71
C THR A 246 -24.52 26.69 -0.56
N VAL A 247 -24.60 25.49 0.02
CA VAL A 247 -23.60 24.99 0.96
C VAL A 247 -22.65 24.05 0.24
N LYS A 248 -21.35 24.29 0.40
CA LYS A 248 -20.29 23.46 -0.15
C LYS A 248 -19.41 22.94 0.98
N VAL A 249 -19.08 21.66 0.98
CA VAL A 249 -18.16 21.05 1.94
C VAL A 249 -17.38 19.92 1.28
N ASN A 250 -16.11 19.78 1.62
CA ASN A 250 -15.29 18.66 1.18
C ASN A 250 -15.21 17.59 2.26
N THR A 251 -15.34 16.33 1.85
CA THR A 251 -15.15 15.15 2.69
C THR A 251 -13.93 14.37 2.22
N TYR A 252 -13.15 13.84 3.15
CA TYR A 252 -12.09 12.87 2.89
C TYR A 252 -12.22 11.68 3.84
N MET A 253 -12.37 10.45 3.32
CA MET A 253 -12.39 9.26 4.18
C MET A 253 -10.96 8.86 4.58
N ILE A 254 -10.60 9.18 5.82
CA ILE A 254 -9.23 9.08 6.33
C ILE A 254 -8.90 7.74 7.00
N THR A 255 -9.93 7.02 7.47
CA THR A 255 -9.78 5.77 8.23
C THR A 255 -10.88 4.79 7.88
N GLY A 256 -10.64 3.51 8.19
CA GLY A 256 -11.59 2.42 7.99
C GLY A 256 -11.04 1.28 7.14
N PRO A 257 -11.85 0.24 6.92
CA PRO A 257 -11.48 -0.92 6.12
C PRO A 257 -11.53 -0.59 4.63
N ASP A 258 -10.70 -1.27 3.84
CA ASP A 258 -10.65 -1.13 2.38
C ASP A 258 -11.86 -1.78 1.66
N THR A 259 -12.60 -2.61 2.38
CA THR A 259 -13.80 -3.32 1.89
C THR A 259 -15.11 -2.58 2.16
N GLN A 260 -15.11 -1.55 3.01
CA GLN A 260 -16.31 -0.79 3.36
C GLN A 260 -16.10 0.72 3.23
N GLY A 261 -17.12 1.48 3.63
CA GLY A 261 -17.14 2.93 3.57
C GLY A 261 -17.81 3.54 4.79
N VAL A 262 -17.75 4.87 4.88
CA VAL A 262 -18.69 5.62 5.74
C VAL A 262 -20.01 5.74 4.98
N TYR A 263 -21.11 5.44 5.66
CA TYR A 263 -22.46 5.51 5.11
C TYR A 263 -23.18 6.71 5.72
N ILE A 264 -23.18 7.84 5.04
CA ILE A 264 -23.86 9.06 5.49
C ILE A 264 -25.36 8.93 5.21
N THR A 265 -26.16 8.86 6.26
CA THR A 265 -27.61 8.65 6.19
C THR A 265 -28.38 9.96 6.31
N HIS A 266 -27.79 10.98 6.94
CA HIS A 266 -28.43 12.26 7.21
C HIS A 266 -27.43 13.42 7.21
N VAL A 267 -27.87 14.57 6.69
CA VAL A 267 -27.11 15.82 6.75
C VAL A 267 -28.03 16.92 7.26
N ALA A 268 -27.60 17.64 8.30
CA ALA A 268 -28.27 18.81 8.84
C ALA A 268 -27.43 20.07 8.63
N ILE A 269 -28.11 21.20 8.52
CA ILE A 269 -27.50 22.52 8.60
C ILE A 269 -28.15 23.23 9.78
N ASP A 270 -27.33 23.59 10.76
CA ASP A 270 -27.75 24.26 11.99
C ASP A 270 -27.32 25.72 11.95
N ASN A 271 -28.20 26.60 12.38
CA ASN A 271 -27.90 28.00 12.65
C ASN A 271 -28.10 28.26 14.15
N GLY A 272 -27.00 28.31 14.90
CA GLY A 272 -27.05 28.30 16.37
C GLY A 272 -27.63 26.99 16.91
N SER A 273 -28.76 27.05 17.60
CA SER A 273 -29.48 25.87 18.13
C SER A 273 -30.65 25.41 17.25
N ALA A 274 -30.94 26.13 16.17
CA ALA A 274 -32.04 25.83 15.28
C ALA A 274 -31.54 25.07 14.04
N GLN A 275 -32.14 23.93 13.75
CA GLN A 275 -31.89 23.21 12.51
C GLN A 275 -32.65 23.89 11.36
N VAL A 276 -31.91 24.49 10.43
CA VAL A 276 -32.48 25.28 9.31
C VAL A 276 -32.67 24.47 8.03
N ALA A 277 -31.94 23.37 7.87
CA ALA A 277 -32.17 22.41 6.80
C ALA A 277 -31.84 20.97 7.25
N SER A 278 -32.50 20.01 6.61
CA SER A 278 -32.36 18.59 6.88
C SER A 278 -32.47 17.81 5.58
N TYR A 279 -31.49 16.95 5.30
CA TYR A 279 -31.49 16.07 4.14
C TYR A 279 -31.43 14.63 4.63
N SER A 280 -32.50 13.89 4.36
CA SER A 280 -32.58 12.45 4.60
C SER A 280 -31.83 11.67 3.51
N SER A 281 -31.63 10.37 3.71
CA SER A 281 -31.03 9.49 2.69
C SER A 281 -31.81 9.50 1.36
N ALA A 282 -33.11 9.76 1.37
CA ALA A 282 -33.91 9.93 0.16
C ALA A 282 -33.59 11.24 -0.57
N ASP A 283 -33.33 12.32 0.16
CA ASP A 283 -32.96 13.63 -0.40
C ASP A 283 -31.54 13.60 -0.97
N LEU A 284 -30.61 12.92 -0.29
CA LEU A 284 -29.22 12.77 -0.72
C LEU A 284 -29.06 12.02 -2.06
N LYS A 285 -30.09 11.33 -2.55
CA LYS A 285 -30.11 10.71 -3.89
C LYS A 285 -30.52 11.68 -4.99
N GLN A 286 -31.20 12.77 -4.65
CA GLN A 286 -31.77 13.69 -5.62
C GLN A 286 -30.70 14.68 -6.08
N ALA A 287 -30.37 14.68 -7.37
CA ALA A 287 -29.40 15.60 -7.95
C ALA A 287 -29.79 17.08 -7.83
N SER A 288 -31.09 17.37 -7.62
CA SER A 288 -31.62 18.71 -7.32
C SER A 288 -31.22 19.20 -5.94
N GLN A 289 -31.02 18.30 -4.97
CA GLN A 289 -30.71 18.61 -3.58
C GLN A 289 -29.21 18.51 -3.30
N LEU A 290 -28.57 17.47 -3.83
CA LEU A 290 -27.15 17.20 -3.67
C LEU A 290 -26.46 17.01 -5.02
N LYS A 291 -25.46 17.87 -5.28
CA LYS A 291 -24.46 17.61 -6.32
C LYS A 291 -23.19 17.09 -5.65
N LEU A 292 -22.82 15.86 -5.98
CA LEU A 292 -21.63 15.19 -5.47
C LEU A 292 -20.55 15.11 -6.56
N THR A 293 -19.40 15.73 -6.31
CA THR A 293 -18.25 15.71 -7.22
C THR A 293 -17.10 14.97 -6.57
N ASN A 294 -16.63 13.88 -7.17
CA ASN A 294 -15.52 13.07 -6.66
C ASN A 294 -14.20 13.52 -7.28
N GLU A 295 -13.18 13.77 -6.44
CA GLU A 295 -11.86 14.25 -6.88
C GLU A 295 -11.10 13.18 -7.68
N PHE A 296 -11.18 11.92 -7.25
CA PHE A 296 -10.45 10.79 -7.87
C PHE A 296 -11.32 9.93 -8.80
N ALA A 297 -12.43 10.47 -9.30
CA ALA A 297 -13.29 9.72 -10.23
C ALA A 297 -12.50 9.25 -11.47
N PRO A 298 -12.74 8.03 -11.99
CA PRO A 298 -13.81 7.09 -11.59
C PRO A 298 -13.44 6.15 -10.41
N TYR A 299 -12.27 6.29 -9.80
CA TYR A 299 -11.80 5.45 -8.70
C TYR A 299 -12.49 5.82 -7.37
N SER A 300 -12.38 4.97 -6.34
CA SER A 300 -12.92 5.10 -4.97
C SER A 300 -13.71 6.40 -4.73
N THR A 301 -15.04 6.28 -4.76
CA THR A 301 -15.96 7.42 -4.78
C THR A 301 -16.87 7.45 -3.57
N CYS A 302 -17.37 8.64 -3.26
CA CYS A 302 -18.65 8.83 -2.60
C CYS A 302 -19.77 8.66 -3.64
N LYS A 303 -20.74 7.79 -3.36
CA LYS A 303 -21.89 7.52 -4.24
C LYS A 303 -23.16 7.29 -3.43
N ALA A 304 -24.27 7.85 -3.90
CA ALA A 304 -25.60 7.54 -3.37
C ALA A 304 -25.94 6.05 -3.58
N VAL A 305 -26.35 5.40 -2.48
CA VAL A 305 -26.85 4.02 -2.41
C VAL A 305 -28.24 4.03 -1.75
N ASP A 306 -28.89 2.88 -1.63
CA ASP A 306 -30.32 2.82 -1.28
C ASP A 306 -30.71 3.51 0.03
N TYR A 307 -29.82 3.56 1.01
CA TYR A 307 -30.14 4.11 2.33
C TYR A 307 -29.12 5.13 2.83
N ALA A 308 -28.15 5.52 2.00
CA ALA A 308 -27.07 6.42 2.39
C ALA A 308 -26.32 6.97 1.17
N VAL A 309 -25.39 7.89 1.39
CA VAL A 309 -24.26 8.10 0.49
C VAL A 309 -23.06 7.38 1.08
N ARG A 310 -22.54 6.39 0.35
CA ARG A 310 -21.37 5.61 0.75
C ARG A 310 -20.11 6.27 0.21
N CYS A 311 -19.23 6.70 1.09
CA CYS A 311 -17.86 7.12 0.78
C CYS A 311 -16.90 5.97 1.07
N GLN A 312 -16.13 5.52 0.08
CA GLN A 312 -15.13 4.46 0.26
C GLN A 312 -13.81 5.01 0.83
N LEU A 313 -12.95 4.13 1.36
CA LEU A 313 -11.67 4.53 1.94
C LEU A 313 -10.83 5.36 0.95
N GLY A 314 -10.24 6.45 1.43
CA GLY A 314 -9.46 7.39 0.63
C GLY A 314 -10.27 8.24 -0.36
N SER A 315 -11.59 8.03 -0.48
CA SER A 315 -12.41 8.85 -1.35
C SER A 315 -12.42 10.30 -0.87
N LYS A 316 -12.30 11.21 -1.84
CA LYS A 316 -12.46 12.65 -1.66
C LYS A 316 -13.60 13.15 -2.51
N ALA A 317 -14.51 13.87 -1.89
CA ALA A 317 -15.68 14.40 -2.56
C ALA A 317 -16.05 15.79 -2.07
N THR A 318 -16.50 16.61 -3.00
CA THR A 318 -17.16 17.89 -2.73
C THR A 318 -18.66 17.66 -2.78
N TRP A 319 -19.32 18.02 -1.69
CA TRP A 319 -20.77 17.99 -1.52
C TRP A 319 -21.30 19.40 -1.67
N GLN A 320 -22.24 19.57 -2.59
CA GLN A 320 -22.89 20.85 -2.82
C GLN A 320 -24.39 20.68 -2.59
N PHE A 321 -24.89 21.28 -1.51
CA PHE A 321 -26.29 21.26 -1.12
C PHE A 321 -26.98 22.56 -1.52
N GLN A 322 -28.24 22.46 -1.94
CA GLN A 322 -29.10 23.62 -2.17
C GLN A 322 -30.05 23.79 -1.00
N LEU A 323 -29.95 24.92 -0.31
CA LEU A 323 -30.87 25.27 0.76
C LEU A 323 -32.30 25.45 0.21
N PRO A 324 -33.33 25.06 0.97
CA PRO A 324 -34.72 25.37 0.62
C PRO A 324 -34.91 26.88 0.39
N LYS A 325 -35.68 27.27 -0.63
CA LYS A 325 -35.85 28.66 -1.12
C LYS A 325 -36.28 29.70 -0.08
N GLN A 326 -36.75 29.26 1.09
CA GLN A 326 -37.28 30.08 2.18
C GLN A 326 -36.40 30.05 3.43
N THR A 327 -35.20 29.47 3.34
CA THR A 327 -34.31 29.34 4.50
C THR A 327 -33.70 30.69 4.84
N VAL A 328 -34.08 31.25 5.99
CA VAL A 328 -33.50 32.48 6.52
C VAL A 328 -32.34 32.10 7.44
N ILE A 329 -31.15 32.58 7.09
CA ILE A 329 -29.93 32.38 7.88
C ILE A 329 -29.67 33.66 8.67
N ASP A 330 -29.72 33.54 9.99
CA ASP A 330 -29.24 34.57 10.90
C ASP A 330 -27.71 34.63 10.81
N THR A 331 -27.18 35.69 10.21
CA THR A 331 -25.74 35.89 9.97
C THR A 331 -24.97 36.21 11.25
N THR A 332 -25.66 36.49 12.36
CA THR A 332 -25.00 36.75 13.66
C THR A 332 -24.62 35.46 14.39
N LYS A 333 -25.12 34.32 13.94
CA LYS A 333 -24.92 33.01 14.56
C LYS A 333 -24.05 32.11 13.69
N PRO A 334 -23.24 31.23 14.32
CA PRO A 334 -22.45 30.28 13.57
C PRO A 334 -23.36 29.29 12.85
N VAL A 335 -23.13 29.12 11.55
CA VAL A 335 -23.78 28.10 10.75
C VAL A 335 -22.89 26.86 10.74
N LYS A 336 -23.47 25.69 11.03
CA LYS A 336 -22.77 24.41 11.09
C LYS A 336 -23.40 23.42 10.14
N LEU A 337 -22.58 22.61 9.50
CA LEU A 337 -23.02 21.41 8.80
C LEU A 337 -22.70 20.20 9.68
N VAL A 338 -23.70 19.34 9.87
CA VAL A 338 -23.60 18.09 10.63
C VAL A 338 -23.94 16.93 9.70
N MET A 339 -23.00 16.02 9.48
CA MET A 339 -23.25 14.75 8.79
C MET A 339 -23.35 13.63 9.82
N THR A 340 -24.35 12.78 9.69
CA THR A 340 -24.55 11.61 10.56
C THR A 340 -24.41 10.34 9.75
N ASP A 341 -23.61 9.40 10.24
CA ASP A 341 -23.48 8.08 9.63
C ASP A 341 -24.49 7.06 10.17
N VAL A 342 -24.48 5.85 9.59
CA VAL A 342 -25.36 4.74 9.96
C VAL A 342 -25.19 4.26 11.40
N GLU A 343 -24.04 4.51 12.04
CA GLU A 343 -23.79 4.20 13.45
C GLU A 343 -24.21 5.35 14.38
N GLY A 344 -24.74 6.45 13.83
CA GLY A 344 -25.12 7.64 14.59
C GLY A 344 -23.95 8.56 14.91
N LYS A 345 -22.74 8.30 14.40
CA LYS A 345 -21.59 9.17 14.61
C LYS A 345 -21.73 10.43 13.78
N GLN A 346 -21.43 11.56 14.40
CA GLN A 346 -21.59 12.88 13.81
C GLN A 346 -20.24 13.49 13.41
N TYR A 347 -20.22 14.12 12.25
CA TYR A 347 -19.09 14.89 11.72
C TYR A 347 -19.56 16.33 11.49
N GLN A 348 -18.84 17.30 12.05
CA GLN A 348 -19.31 18.68 12.09
C GLN A 348 -18.26 19.65 11.55
N ILE A 349 -18.70 20.70 10.86
CA ILE A 349 -17.84 21.79 10.42
C ILE A 349 -18.60 23.12 10.45
N ASN A 350 -17.93 24.20 10.86
CA ASN A 350 -18.48 25.55 10.73
C ASN A 350 -18.41 25.97 9.25
N LEU A 351 -19.51 26.48 8.73
CA LEU A 351 -19.57 27.07 7.40
C LEU A 351 -19.08 28.52 7.49
N LYS A 352 -18.17 28.89 6.58
CA LYS A 352 -17.71 30.26 6.40
C LYS A 352 -18.46 30.91 5.24
N ASP A 353 -18.68 32.21 5.32
CA ASP A 353 -19.23 32.97 4.19
C ASP A 353 -18.26 33.02 2.99
#